data_AF-A0A7S4QP96-F1
#
_entry.id   AF-A0A7S4QP96-F1
#
_cell.length_a   1.000
_cell.length_b   1.000
_cell.length_c   1.000
_cell.angle_alpha   90.00
_cell.angle_beta   90.00
_cell.angle_gamma   90.00
#
_symmetry.space_group_name_H-M   'P 1'
#
loop_
_entity.id
_entity.type
_entity.pdbx_description
1 polymer ?
#
loop_
_entity_poly.entity_id
_entity_poly.type
_entity_poly.pdbx_seq_one_letter_code
_entity_poly.pdbx_strand_id
1 'polypeptide(L)'
;KIEGSSSAPMFFPINAATSVEFTGERFLHAWICHEFGKERESRRGGFNLVARARQFSSFLLLIGTVSGPDSFDPQHAIILQNKDEVLIPLLLNQLPTPKEFKDAIQSLSPEQQRFAKSFRSKQ
;
A
#
# COMPACT_ATOMS: atom_id res chain seq x y z
N LYS A 1 -0.41 -0.37 23.16
CA LYS A 1 0.99 -0.35 22.67
C LYS A 1 1.40 -1.80 22.55
N ILE A 2 1.40 -2.36 21.33
CA ILE A 2 1.89 -3.73 21.14
C ILE A 2 3.41 -3.59 21.06
N GLU A 3 4.11 -3.97 22.12
CA GLU A 3 5.57 -3.98 22.14
C GLU A 3 6.03 -5.13 21.24
N GLY A 4 6.59 -4.78 20.08
CA GLY A 4 7.13 -5.74 19.13
C GLY A 4 8.46 -6.28 19.65
N SER A 5 8.43 -7.51 20.17
CA SER A 5 9.63 -8.32 20.43
C SER A 5 10.46 -8.46 19.14
N SER A 6 11.80 -8.39 19.29
CA SER A 6 12.85 -8.49 18.26
C SER A 6 12.32 -8.88 16.87
N SER A 7 11.94 -7.87 16.10
CA SER A 7 11.31 -8.09 14.82
C SER A 7 12.33 -8.73 13.87
N ALA A 8 12.00 -9.87 13.24
CA ALA A 8 12.86 -10.54 12.26
C ALA A 8 13.40 -9.54 11.21
N PRO A 9 14.68 -9.62 10.83
CA PRO A 9 15.27 -8.69 9.88
C PRO A 9 14.52 -8.69 8.55
N MET A 10 14.57 -7.55 7.85
CA MET A 10 14.04 -7.42 6.49
C MET A 10 15.20 -7.19 5.52
N PHE A 11 15.16 -7.86 4.38
CA PHE A 11 16.22 -7.87 3.38
C PHE A 11 15.80 -7.05 2.15
N PHE A 12 16.70 -6.17 1.72
CA PHE A 12 16.52 -5.27 0.58
C PHE A 12 17.58 -5.59 -0.48
N PRO A 13 17.22 -6.15 -1.64
CA PRO A 13 18.18 -6.37 -2.71
C PRO A 13 18.64 -5.03 -3.28
N ILE A 14 19.95 -4.79 -3.31
CA ILE A 14 20.55 -3.63 -3.97
C ILE A 14 21.03 -3.99 -5.38
N ASN A 15 21.46 -5.25 -5.58
CA ASN A 15 21.77 -5.82 -6.88
C ASN A 15 21.62 -7.34 -6.84
N ALA A 16 21.89 -8.03 -7.97
CA ALA A 16 21.73 -9.47 -8.10
C ALA A 16 22.56 -10.31 -7.10
N ALA A 17 23.63 -9.75 -6.53
CA ALA A 17 24.56 -10.44 -5.65
C ALA A 17 24.60 -9.83 -4.23
N THR A 18 23.80 -8.81 -3.93
CA THR A 18 23.91 -8.08 -2.66
C THR A 18 22.54 -7.68 -2.15
N SER A 19 22.25 -8.10 -0.92
CA SER A 19 21.09 -7.69 -0.14
C SER A 19 21.56 -7.03 1.14
N VAL A 20 20.86 -5.98 1.57
CA VAL A 20 21.11 -5.30 2.83
C VAL A 20 20.08 -5.75 3.85
N GLU A 21 20.60 -6.13 5.02
CA GLU A 21 19.80 -6.42 6.20
C GLU A 21 19.38 -5.12 6.87
N PHE A 22 18.08 -4.99 7.12
CA PHE A 22 17.49 -3.88 7.84
C PHE A 22 16.83 -4.40 9.11
N THR A 23 17.16 -3.76 10.22
CA THR A 23 16.59 -4.02 11.53
C THR A 23 16.07 -2.72 12.12
N GLY A 24 15.13 -2.83 13.05
CA GLY A 24 14.52 -1.67 13.70
C GLY A 24 13.05 -1.88 14.00
N GLU A 25 12.42 -0.81 14.48
CA GLU A 25 10.99 -0.81 14.74
C GLU A 25 10.21 -0.80 13.42
N ARG A 26 9.18 -1.66 13.34
CA ARG A 26 8.29 -1.76 12.18
C ARG A 26 6.89 -1.42 12.61
N PHE A 27 6.26 -0.52 11.86
CA PHE A 27 4.89 -0.08 12.10
C PHE A 27 4.01 -0.42 10.90
N LEU A 28 2.91 -1.12 11.14
CA LEU A 28 1.86 -1.32 10.15
C LEU A 28 0.76 -0.30 10.40
N HIS A 29 0.51 0.56 9.42
CA HIS A 29 -0.60 1.50 9.44
C HIS A 29 -1.72 0.97 8.54
N ALA A 30 -2.92 0.79 9.10
CA ALA A 30 -4.11 0.42 8.36
C ALA A 30 -5.20 1.47 8.58
N TRP A 31 -5.92 1.81 7.52
CA TRP A 31 -7.06 2.73 7.59
C TRP A 31 -8.27 2.06 6.92
N ILE A 32 -9.36 1.93 7.69
CA ILE A 32 -10.67 1.54 7.18
C ILE A 32 -11.57 2.79 7.18
N CYS A 33 -12.07 3.18 6.01
CA CYS A 33 -13.02 4.28 5.87
C CYS A 33 -14.39 3.73 5.50
N HIS A 34 -15.42 4.10 6.26
CA HIS A 34 -16.82 3.79 5.95
C HIS A 34 -17.50 5.04 5.40
N GLU A 35 -18.20 4.89 4.28
CA GLU A 35 -19.03 5.94 3.70
C GLU A 35 -20.51 5.52 3.76
N PHE A 36 -21.36 6.40 4.27
CA PHE A 36 -22.80 6.18 4.37
C PHE A 36 -23.53 7.15 3.44
N GLY A 37 -23.93 6.70 2.24
CA GLY A 37 -24.67 7.53 1.30
C GLY A 37 -24.52 7.10 -0.17
N LYS A 38 -25.29 7.74 -1.06
CA LYS A 38 -25.21 7.56 -2.52
C LYS A 38 -24.36 8.62 -3.25
N GLU A 39 -23.69 9.52 -2.53
CA GLU A 39 -22.81 10.54 -3.13
C GLU A 39 -21.44 9.96 -3.48
N ARG A 40 -21.42 9.01 -4.41
CA ARG A 40 -20.24 8.21 -4.80
C ARG A 40 -19.08 8.99 -5.44
N GLU A 41 -19.27 10.26 -5.79
CA GLU A 41 -18.36 11.00 -6.68
C GLU A 41 -17.81 12.32 -6.11
N SER A 42 -18.45 12.94 -5.12
CA SER A 42 -18.17 14.35 -4.75
C SER A 42 -17.42 14.58 -3.44
N ARG A 43 -17.20 13.55 -2.60
CA ARG A 43 -16.46 13.67 -1.32
C ARG A 43 -15.20 12.81 -1.20
N ARG A 44 -14.64 12.33 -2.32
CA ARG A 44 -13.37 11.62 -2.30
C ARG A 44 -12.23 12.62 -2.08
N GLY A 45 -11.92 12.90 -0.81
CA GLY A 45 -10.68 13.57 -0.46
C GLY A 45 -9.52 12.77 -1.03
N GLY A 46 -8.68 13.40 -1.86
CA GLY A 46 -7.44 12.78 -2.32
C GLY A 46 -6.57 12.45 -1.12
N PHE A 47 -6.07 11.21 -1.06
CA PHE A 47 -5.12 10.81 -0.04
C PHE A 47 -3.72 11.07 -0.56
N ASN A 48 -2.83 11.55 0.30
CA ASN A 48 -1.43 11.74 -0.04
C ASN A 48 -0.57 11.03 0.99
N LEU A 49 0.45 10.30 0.53
CA LEU A 49 1.59 9.96 1.36
C LEU A 49 2.45 11.22 1.50
N VAL A 50 2.61 11.70 2.74
CA VAL A 50 3.42 12.88 3.05
C VAL A 50 4.67 12.44 3.77
N ALA A 51 5.82 12.71 3.19
CA ALA A 51 7.11 12.52 3.85
C ALA A 51 7.79 13.87 3.99
N ARG A 52 8.22 14.20 5.21
CA ARG A 52 8.81 15.52 5.51
C ARG A 52 10.05 15.37 6.37
N ALA A 53 11.18 15.87 5.86
CA ALA A 53 12.40 16.00 6.62
C ALA A 53 12.33 17.21 7.55
N ARG A 54 12.86 17.09 8.77
CA ARG A 54 13.04 18.23 9.67
C ARG A 54 14.34 18.97 9.31
N GLN A 55 14.56 20.12 9.93
CA GLN A 55 15.81 20.86 9.75
C GLN A 55 17.00 20.01 10.24
N PHE A 56 18.11 20.02 9.50
CA PHE A 56 19.30 19.22 9.81
C PHE A 56 19.04 17.71 9.94
N SER A 57 18.03 17.20 9.24
CA SER A 57 17.67 15.78 9.19
C SER A 57 17.64 15.29 7.76
N SER A 58 17.93 14.01 7.56
CA SER A 58 17.82 13.32 6.28
C SER A 58 17.31 11.90 6.48
N PHE A 59 16.49 11.40 5.57
CA PHE A 59 16.11 9.98 5.52
C PHE A 59 15.84 9.53 4.09
N LEU A 60 15.91 8.21 3.88
CA LEU A 60 15.57 7.55 2.62
C LEU A 60 14.13 7.05 2.69
N LEU A 61 13.31 7.45 1.72
CA LEU A 61 11.98 6.89 1.49
C LEU A 61 12.07 5.87 0.36
N LEU A 62 11.81 4.60 0.67
CA LEU A 62 11.71 3.52 -0.31
C LEU A 62 10.24 3.15 -0.52
N ILE A 63 9.85 2.99 -1.78
CA ILE A 63 8.52 2.53 -2.19
C ILE A 63 8.69 1.26 -3.00
N GLY A 64 7.91 0.24 -2.68
CA GLY A 64 8.09 -1.09 -3.25
C GLY A 64 7.06 -2.08 -2.72
N THR A 65 7.29 -3.34 -3.03
CA THR A 65 6.38 -4.44 -2.67
C THR A 65 7.02 -5.34 -1.63
N VAL A 66 6.28 -5.69 -0.58
CA VAL A 66 6.67 -6.76 0.33
C VAL A 66 6.43 -8.09 -0.39
N SER A 67 7.50 -8.75 -0.80
CA SER A 67 7.46 -9.99 -1.61
C SER A 67 7.40 -11.26 -0.74
N GLY A 68 7.69 -11.13 0.55
CA GLY A 68 7.73 -12.24 1.50
C GLY A 68 7.75 -11.76 2.95
N PRO A 69 7.86 -12.69 3.92
CA PRO A 69 7.84 -12.36 5.35
C PRO A 69 9.00 -11.45 5.80
N ASP A 70 10.13 -11.58 5.12
CA ASP A 70 11.40 -10.93 5.42
C ASP A 70 11.99 -10.22 4.19
N SER A 71 11.27 -10.14 3.07
CA SER A 71 11.77 -9.56 1.82
C SER A 71 10.93 -8.37 1.34
N PHE A 72 11.63 -7.30 0.99
CA PHE A 72 11.04 -6.12 0.36
C PHE A 72 11.76 -5.83 -0.95
N ASP A 73 10.99 -5.68 -2.03
CA ASP A 73 11.48 -5.36 -3.36
C ASP A 73 11.29 -3.86 -3.65
N PRO A 74 12.36 -3.04 -3.53
CA PRO A 74 12.27 -1.60 -3.72
C PRO A 74 12.13 -1.25 -5.22
N GLN A 75 11.14 -0.44 -5.56
CA GLN A 75 10.89 0.02 -6.94
C GLN A 75 11.29 1.48 -7.13
N HIS A 76 11.05 2.31 -6.12
CA HIS A 76 11.37 3.74 -6.14
C HIS A 76 12.05 4.16 -4.84
N ALA A 77 12.92 5.17 -4.92
CA ALA A 77 13.68 5.68 -3.80
C ALA A 77 13.80 7.20 -3.88
N ILE A 78 13.67 7.88 -2.74
CA ILE A 78 13.83 9.34 -2.62
C ILE A 78 14.63 9.63 -1.35
N ILE A 79 15.64 10.49 -1.44
CA ILE A 79 16.32 11.03 -0.27
C ILE A 79 15.67 12.38 0.06
N LEU A 80 15.10 12.52 1.24
CA LEU A 80 14.57 13.80 1.73
C LEU A 80 15.54 14.39 2.75
N GLN A 81 15.86 15.68 2.62
CA GLN A 81 16.78 16.35 3.52
C GLN A 81 16.32 17.75 3.91
N ASN A 82 16.70 18.23 5.09
CA ASN A 82 16.64 19.63 5.49
C ASN A 82 15.37 20.42 5.07
N LYS A 83 14.24 20.11 5.69
CA LYS A 83 12.92 20.73 5.42
C LYS A 83 12.27 20.37 4.08
N ASP A 84 12.83 19.42 3.31
CA ASP A 84 12.13 18.84 2.17
C ASP A 84 10.79 18.24 2.59
N GLU A 85 9.81 18.40 1.72
CA GLU A 85 8.47 17.82 1.86
C GLU A 85 8.06 17.25 0.51
N VAL A 86 7.68 15.97 0.51
CA VAL A 86 7.15 15.29 -0.66
C VAL A 86 5.70 14.88 -0.40
N LEU A 87 4.85 15.11 -1.40
CA LEU A 87 3.43 14.76 -1.40
C LEU A 87 3.21 13.81 -2.57
N ILE A 88 2.88 12.55 -2.28
CA ILE A 88 2.62 11.52 -3.28
C ILE A 88 1.12 11.18 -3.24
N PRO A 89 0.34 11.57 -4.27
CA PRO A 89 -1.08 11.24 -4.35
C PRO A 89 -1.31 9.73 -4.45
N LEU A 90 -2.14 9.21 -3.57
CA LEU A 90 -2.55 7.81 -3.55
C LEU A 90 -3.82 7.65 -4.39
N LEU A 91 -3.69 6.93 -5.49
CA LEU A 91 -4.81 6.51 -6.32
C LEU A 91 -5.48 5.30 -5.67
N LEU A 92 -6.57 5.54 -4.95
CA LEU A 92 -7.30 4.47 -4.25
C LEU A 92 -8.48 3.98 -5.09
N ASN A 93 -8.61 2.66 -5.19
CA ASN A 93 -9.77 2.00 -5.77
C ASN A 93 -10.64 1.41 -4.66
N GLN A 94 -11.94 1.68 -4.71
CA GLN A 94 -12.89 1.09 -3.76
C GLN A 94 -13.16 -0.37 -4.15
N LEU A 95 -12.91 -1.29 -3.24
CA LEU A 95 -13.29 -2.68 -3.43
C LEU A 95 -14.81 -2.83 -3.24
N PRO A 96 -15.51 -3.48 -4.19
CA PRO A 96 -16.95 -3.70 -4.05
C PRO A 96 -17.23 -4.68 -2.91
N THR A 97 -18.31 -4.43 -2.18
CA THR A 97 -18.75 -5.37 -1.15
C THR A 97 -19.12 -6.73 -1.77
N PRO A 98 -19.10 -7.85 -1.02
CA PRO A 98 -19.52 -9.15 -1.53
C PRO A 98 -20.91 -9.13 -2.19
N LYS A 99 -21.85 -8.36 -1.64
CA LYS A 99 -23.19 -8.18 -2.18
C LYS A 99 -23.17 -7.40 -3.49
N GLU A 100 -22.55 -6.22 -3.52
CA GLU A 100 -22.48 -5.39 -4.74
C GLU A 100 -21.76 -6.11 -5.88
N PHE A 101 -20.71 -6.87 -5.59
CA PHE A 101 -20.04 -7.69 -6.60
C PHE A 101 -20.98 -8.78 -7.14
N LYS A 102 -21.71 -9.47 -6.26
CA LYS A 102 -22.66 -10.51 -6.67
C LYS A 102 -23.79 -9.94 -7.52
N ASP A 103 -24.29 -8.75 -7.18
CA ASP A 103 -25.34 -8.07 -7.94
C ASP A 103 -24.80 -7.59 -9.31
N ALA A 104 -23.58 -7.05 -9.36
CA ALA A 104 -22.96 -6.58 -10.60
C ALA A 104 -22.65 -7.70 -11.62
N ILE A 105 -22.34 -8.92 -11.16
CA ILE A 105 -22.07 -10.04 -12.06
C ILE A 105 -23.33 -10.79 -12.51
N GLN A 106 -24.48 -10.61 -11.85
CA GLN A 106 -25.71 -11.37 -12.14
C GLN A 106 -26.24 -11.12 -13.56
N SER A 107 -26.03 -9.92 -14.10
CA SER A 107 -26.45 -9.56 -15.47
C SER A 107 -25.46 -9.99 -16.56
N LEU A 108 -24.30 -10.53 -16.18
CA LEU A 108 -23.25 -10.93 -17.13
C LEU A 108 -23.47 -12.36 -17.64
N SER A 109 -22.93 -12.67 -18.81
CA SER A 109 -22.96 -14.04 -19.35
C SER A 109 -22.21 -15.02 -18.44
N PRO A 110 -22.50 -16.33 -18.50
CA PRO A 110 -21.85 -17.33 -17.65
C PRO A 110 -20.31 -17.34 -17.76
N GLU A 111 -19.77 -17.05 -18.95
CA GLU A 111 -18.33 -16.95 -19.19
C GLU A 111 -17.73 -15.71 -18.54
N GLN A 112 -18.39 -14.56 -18.67
CA GLN A 112 -17.98 -13.30 -18.02
C GLN A 112 -18.06 -13.40 -16.48
N GLN A 113 -19.05 -14.11 -15.95
CA GLN A 113 -19.14 -14.39 -14.51
C GLN A 113 -17.99 -15.24 -14.00
N ARG A 114 -17.57 -16.27 -14.76
CA ARG A 114 -16.42 -17.11 -14.40
C ARG A 114 -15.13 -16.29 -14.40
N PHE A 115 -14.94 -15.45 -15.41
CA PHE A 115 -13.80 -14.55 -15.48
C PHE A 115 -13.77 -13.57 -14.30
N ALA A 116 -14.87 -12.87 -14.02
CA ALA A 116 -14.98 -11.92 -12.91
C ALA A 116 -14.70 -12.58 -11.55
N LYS A 117 -15.24 -13.79 -11.31
CA LYS A 117 -14.98 -14.56 -10.08
C LYS A 117 -13.51 -14.96 -9.95
N SER A 118 -12.88 -15.42 -11.04
CA SER A 118 -11.46 -15.77 -11.05
C SER A 118 -10.56 -14.56 -10.81
N PHE A 119 -10.86 -13.42 -11.42
CA PHE A 119 -10.11 -12.18 -11.23
C PHE A 119 -10.18 -11.70 -9.79
N ARG A 120 -11.37 -11.71 -9.16
CA ARG A 120 -11.54 -11.36 -7.74
C ARG A 120 -10.76 -12.27 -6.80
N SER A 121 -10.60 -13.55 -7.12
CA SER A 121 -9.84 -14.50 -6.28
C SER A 121 -8.33 -14.34 -6.38
N LYS A 122 -7.83 -13.63 -7.41
CA LYS A 122 -6.40 -13.39 -7.63
C LYS A 122 -5.89 -12.09 -7.02
N GLN A 123 -6.80 -11.25 -6.51
CA GLN A 123 -6.50 -9.93 -5.95
C GLN A 123 -6.35 -10.00 -4.44
#